data_AF-A0A345XQT0-F1
#
_entry.id   AF-A0A345XQT0-F1
#
_cell.length_a   1.000
_cell.length_b   1.000
_cell.length_c   1.000
_cell.angle_alpha   90.00
_cell.angle_beta   90.00
_cell.angle_gamma   90.00
#
_symmetry.space_group_name_H-M   'P 1'
#
loop_
_entity.id
_entity.type
_entity.pdbx_description
1 polymer ?
#
loop_
_entity_poly.entity_id
_entity_poly.type
_entity_poly.pdbx_seq_one_letter_code
_entity_poly.pdbx_strand_id
1 'polypeptide(L)'
;MSASGLLDGLSPEHRRLLAPAPYGEELATRPMLAKLSDQREFGEGWIFERKLDGVRALASRSGDRVRLLSRSAQHLNRTYPELVDALAAQDCADFVVDGEVVAFAHGRTDFARLQRRMQLTNPRAARASGVAVVYYLFDLLALDGCDTTRLPLRTRKSLLRDALTFRAPLRLTTHRNSGGPELLEQACANGWEGLIAKRAGGRYRFGRTPDWLKLKCARGQEFVIGGFTEPQSSRVGFGALLLGYYDGTQLRYAGKVGTGYDRSTLLRLRDRMDGLETARSPFADRVSERRARWVRPELVAEVAFTEWTRDGMLRHPRYQGLRDDKRPEDVVREEPGVRGALSALMPVGDRGRTPRFAQRPRETRRPRASQAAATAATAETATATALATAARTTFAGV
;
A
#
# COMPACT_ATOMS: atom_id res chain seq x y z
N MET A 1 6.90 29.23 21.79
CA MET A 1 5.53 28.87 22.20
C MET A 1 5.47 27.36 22.25
N SER A 2 5.04 26.73 23.34
CA SER A 2 4.85 25.27 23.34
C SER A 2 3.79 24.92 22.28
N ALA A 3 3.97 23.77 21.60
CA ALA A 3 3.04 23.30 20.56
C ALA A 3 1.58 23.24 21.05
N SER A 4 1.37 23.03 22.37
CA SER A 4 0.08 23.05 23.05
C SER A 4 -0.78 24.29 22.77
N GLY A 5 -0.18 25.46 22.47
CA GLY A 5 -0.93 26.67 22.15
C GLY A 5 -1.48 26.73 20.72
N LEU A 6 -1.00 25.88 19.80
CA LEU A 6 -1.42 25.92 18.39
C LEU A 6 -2.85 25.43 18.20
N LEU A 7 -3.27 24.41 18.94
CA LEU A 7 -4.62 23.87 18.87
C LEU A 7 -5.66 24.82 19.49
N ASP A 8 -5.26 25.59 20.50
CA ASP A 8 -6.12 26.60 21.14
C ASP A 8 -6.45 27.77 20.19
N GLY A 9 -5.53 28.09 19.27
CA GLY A 9 -5.72 29.11 18.24
C GLY A 9 -6.73 28.73 17.14
N LEU A 10 -7.26 27.50 17.14
CA LEU A 10 -8.25 27.07 16.17
C LEU A 10 -9.63 27.71 16.42
N SER A 11 -10.37 27.95 15.33
CA SER A 11 -11.76 28.40 15.41
C SER A 11 -12.61 27.41 16.22
N PRO A 12 -13.70 27.86 16.88
CA PRO A 12 -14.59 26.96 17.62
C PRO A 12 -15.13 25.80 16.78
N GLU A 13 -15.37 26.02 15.48
CA GLU A 13 -15.78 24.98 14.55
C GLU A 13 -14.69 23.91 14.35
N HIS A 14 -13.44 24.34 14.12
CA HIS A 14 -12.32 23.42 13.94
C HIS A 14 -11.99 22.67 15.22
N ARG A 15 -12.05 23.31 16.39
CA ARG A 15 -11.82 22.63 17.69
C ARG A 15 -12.80 21.49 17.93
N ARG A 16 -14.07 21.63 17.53
CA ARG A 16 -15.08 20.54 17.61
C ARG A 16 -14.75 19.33 16.73
N LEU A 17 -13.87 19.46 15.75
CA LEU A 17 -13.45 18.36 14.88
C LEU A 17 -12.28 17.57 15.45
N LEU A 18 -11.56 18.08 16.45
CA LEU A 18 -10.48 17.35 17.11
C LEU A 18 -11.03 16.13 17.85
N ALA A 19 -10.23 15.08 17.92
CA ALA A 19 -10.45 13.91 18.78
C ALA A 19 -9.16 13.58 19.49
N PRO A 20 -9.19 12.81 20.59
CA PRO A 20 -8.00 12.13 21.08
C PRO A 20 -7.38 11.31 19.94
N ALA A 21 -6.09 11.48 19.69
CA ALA A 21 -5.37 10.68 18.73
C ALA A 21 -5.29 9.24 19.23
N PRO A 22 -5.54 8.22 18.37
CA PRO A 22 -5.05 6.88 18.67
C PRO A 22 -3.52 6.92 18.75
N TYR A 23 -2.89 5.85 19.25
CA TYR A 23 -1.44 5.75 19.26
C TYR A 23 -0.87 6.12 17.88
N GLY A 24 0.08 7.07 17.82
CA GLY A 24 0.49 7.71 16.57
C GLY A 24 0.98 6.77 15.47
N GLU A 25 1.38 5.55 15.84
CA GLU A 25 1.68 4.47 14.90
C GLU A 25 0.47 4.00 14.09
N GLU A 26 -0.72 3.91 14.70
CA GLU A 26 -1.92 3.47 13.98
C GLU A 26 -2.27 4.41 12.82
N LEU A 27 -2.17 5.72 13.04
CA LEU A 27 -2.36 6.72 11.98
C LEU A 27 -1.27 6.61 10.90
N ALA A 28 -0.04 6.33 11.31
CA ALA A 28 1.10 6.22 10.39
C ALA A 28 1.06 4.96 9.50
N THR A 29 0.23 3.95 9.80
CA THR A 29 0.13 2.70 9.01
C THR A 29 -0.84 2.79 7.83
N ARG A 30 -1.71 3.80 7.77
CA ARG A 30 -2.76 3.90 6.76
C ARG A 30 -2.66 5.25 6.03
N PRO A 31 -1.99 5.33 4.87
CA PRO A 31 -1.95 6.58 4.12
C PRO A 31 -3.24 6.84 3.32
N MET A 32 -3.55 8.11 3.12
CA MET A 32 -4.45 8.59 2.07
C MET A 32 -3.77 8.47 0.70
N LEU A 33 -4.48 7.96 -0.30
CA LEU A 33 -3.96 7.71 -1.64
C LEU A 33 -4.69 8.57 -2.68
N ALA A 34 -3.93 9.07 -3.65
CA ALA A 34 -4.45 9.87 -4.76
C ALA A 34 -5.05 9.02 -5.89
N LYS A 35 -6.10 9.50 -6.55
CA LYS A 35 -6.64 8.94 -7.79
C LYS A 35 -5.90 9.52 -9.01
N LEU A 36 -5.59 8.68 -10.01
CA LEU A 36 -5.08 9.19 -11.30
C LEU A 36 -6.17 10.01 -11.99
N SER A 37 -5.83 11.19 -12.50
CA SER A 37 -6.79 12.07 -13.16
C SER A 37 -6.22 12.74 -14.39
N ASP A 38 -7.05 12.78 -15.43
CA ASP A 38 -6.90 13.56 -16.66
C ASP A 38 -7.61 14.92 -16.57
N GLN A 39 -8.23 15.24 -15.41
CA GLN A 39 -8.83 16.54 -15.17
C GLN A 39 -7.81 17.66 -15.39
N ARG A 40 -8.22 18.69 -16.11
CA ARG A 40 -7.42 19.89 -16.38
C ARG A 40 -8.05 21.13 -15.78
N GLU A 41 -9.37 21.22 -15.81
CA GLU A 41 -10.10 22.33 -15.22
C GLU A 41 -10.40 22.07 -13.75
N PHE A 42 -10.11 23.05 -12.91
CA PHE A 42 -10.34 22.99 -11.47
C PHE A 42 -11.06 24.25 -11.02
N GLY A 43 -12.21 24.08 -10.36
CA GLY A 43 -12.90 25.18 -9.69
C GLY A 43 -12.19 25.61 -8.41
N GLU A 44 -12.81 26.54 -7.69
CA GLU A 44 -12.34 26.95 -6.37
C GLU A 44 -12.28 25.77 -5.37
N GLY A 45 -11.43 25.92 -4.35
CA GLY A 45 -11.30 24.92 -3.29
C GLY A 45 -10.34 23.77 -3.59
N TRP A 46 -9.49 23.89 -4.62
CA TRP A 46 -8.34 23.01 -4.84
C TRP A 46 -7.02 23.71 -4.46
N ILE A 47 -6.04 22.93 -4.03
CA ILE A 47 -4.64 23.35 -3.94
C ILE A 47 -3.77 22.42 -4.79
N PHE A 48 -2.66 22.94 -5.28
CA PHE A 48 -1.73 22.21 -6.14
C PHE A 48 -0.36 22.15 -5.48
N GLU A 49 0.16 20.94 -5.33
CA GLU A 49 1.50 20.66 -4.83
C GLU A 49 2.31 19.97 -5.92
N ARG A 50 3.64 20.17 -5.91
CA ARG A 50 4.53 19.39 -6.76
C ARG A 50 4.35 17.91 -6.45
N LYS A 51 4.16 17.08 -7.49
CA LYS A 51 4.29 15.64 -7.35
C LYS A 51 5.78 15.30 -7.24
N LEU A 52 6.15 14.82 -6.06
CA LEU A 52 7.50 14.36 -5.77
C LEU A 52 7.61 12.87 -6.13
N ASP A 53 8.75 12.53 -6.71
CA ASP A 53 9.11 11.16 -7.07
C ASP A 53 10.10 10.63 -6.03
N GLY A 54 9.62 9.72 -5.17
CA GLY A 54 10.33 9.30 -3.97
C GLY A 54 9.69 8.12 -3.25
N VAL A 55 10.03 7.99 -1.98
CA VAL A 55 9.46 7.01 -1.06
C VAL A 55 8.54 7.73 -0.09
N ARG A 56 7.26 7.36 -0.12
CA ARG A 56 6.27 7.82 0.85
C ARG A 56 6.68 7.38 2.25
N ALA A 57 6.74 8.32 3.18
CA ALA A 57 7.00 8.02 4.57
C ALA A 57 6.04 8.76 5.50
N LEU A 58 5.57 8.07 6.53
CA LEU A 58 4.82 8.63 7.65
C LEU A 58 5.70 8.60 8.87
N ALA A 59 5.82 9.72 9.56
CA ALA A 59 6.59 9.82 10.79
C ALA A 59 5.66 10.04 11.98
N SER A 60 5.88 9.30 13.05
CA SER A 60 5.28 9.58 14.35
C SER A 60 6.38 9.87 15.37
N ARG A 61 6.16 10.90 16.19
CA ARG A 61 6.97 11.19 17.36
C ARG A 61 6.06 11.20 18.58
N SER A 62 6.50 10.55 19.65
CA SER A 62 5.90 10.64 20.97
C SER A 62 7.02 10.68 22.01
N GLY A 63 7.22 11.86 22.62
CA GLY A 63 8.39 12.15 23.43
C GLY A 63 9.69 11.98 22.62
N ASP A 64 10.59 11.13 23.10
CA ASP A 64 11.87 10.83 22.44
C ASP A 64 11.76 9.73 21.38
N ARG A 65 10.60 9.08 21.26
CA ARG A 65 10.42 7.96 20.35
C ARG A 65 9.95 8.46 18.99
N VAL A 66 10.82 8.37 18.00
CA VAL A 66 10.50 8.62 16.59
C VAL A 66 10.37 7.30 15.82
N ARG A 67 9.31 7.14 15.05
CA ARG A 67 9.12 6.05 14.07
C ARG A 67 8.91 6.63 12.69
N LEU A 68 9.54 6.03 11.71
CA LEU A 68 9.37 6.35 10.29
C LEU A 68 8.90 5.09 9.59
N LEU A 69 7.73 5.14 8.98
CA LEU A 69 7.07 4.01 8.32
C LEU A 69 6.91 4.28 6.82
N SER A 70 7.13 3.26 6.00
CA SER A 70 6.82 3.30 4.57
C SER A 70 5.30 3.26 4.34
N ARG A 71 4.89 3.43 3.08
CA ARG A 71 3.51 3.18 2.65
C ARG A 71 2.98 1.80 3.03
N SER A 72 3.83 0.77 3.03
CA SER A 72 3.50 -0.61 3.40
C SER A 72 3.75 -0.91 4.89
N ALA A 73 3.87 0.13 5.72
CA ALA A 73 4.12 0.05 7.16
C ALA A 73 5.46 -0.60 7.56
N GLN A 74 6.45 -0.62 6.66
CA GLN A 74 7.80 -1.08 6.99
C GLN A 74 8.60 0.01 7.71
N HIS A 75 9.41 -0.37 8.71
CA HIS A 75 10.28 0.56 9.41
C HIS A 75 11.41 1.10 8.51
N LEU A 76 11.46 2.42 8.37
CA LEU A 76 12.45 3.15 7.60
C LEU A 76 13.51 3.85 8.47
N ASN A 77 13.40 3.77 9.81
CA ASN A 77 14.30 4.45 10.75
C ASN A 77 15.78 4.19 10.47
N ARG A 78 16.14 2.94 10.14
CA ARG A 78 17.53 2.53 9.89
C ARG A 78 18.00 2.93 8.50
N THR A 79 17.07 3.05 7.56
CA THR A 79 17.31 3.47 6.17
C THR A 79 17.58 4.96 6.08
N TYR A 80 16.89 5.77 6.89
CA TYR A 80 17.00 7.23 6.92
C TYR A 80 17.26 7.77 8.33
N PRO A 81 18.38 7.39 8.98
CA PRO A 81 18.66 7.79 10.35
C PRO A 81 18.77 9.32 10.52
N GLU A 82 19.26 10.04 9.50
CA GLU A 82 19.33 11.50 9.48
C GLU A 82 17.95 12.18 9.54
N LEU A 83 16.89 11.52 9.05
CA LEU A 83 15.52 12.03 9.17
C LEU A 83 14.98 11.80 10.58
N VAL A 84 15.31 10.64 11.18
CA VAL A 84 14.94 10.32 12.57
C VAL A 84 15.56 11.35 13.52
N ASP A 85 16.86 11.62 13.36
CA ASP A 85 17.59 12.60 14.16
C ASP A 85 16.94 14.01 14.04
N ALA A 86 16.59 14.42 12.81
CA ALA A 86 15.99 15.73 12.55
C ALA A 86 14.56 15.88 13.10
N LEU A 87 13.78 14.79 13.12
CA LEU A 87 12.43 14.76 13.70
C LEU A 87 12.49 14.74 15.23
N ALA A 88 13.46 14.05 15.82
CA ALA A 88 13.69 14.02 17.27
C ALA A 88 14.19 15.38 17.80
N ALA A 89 14.88 16.16 16.98
CA ALA A 89 15.38 17.49 17.32
C ALA A 89 14.34 18.62 17.21
N GLN A 90 13.06 18.31 16.92
CA GLN A 90 12.00 19.31 16.90
C GLN A 90 11.59 19.72 18.33
N ASP A 91 11.09 20.95 18.50
CA ASP A 91 10.58 21.37 19.82
C ASP A 91 9.23 20.70 20.14
N CYS A 92 8.41 20.44 19.12
CA CYS A 92 7.19 19.65 19.27
C CYS A 92 7.54 18.16 19.45
N ALA A 93 7.11 17.59 20.57
CA ALA A 93 7.44 16.22 20.97
C ALA A 93 6.33 15.19 20.67
N ASP A 94 5.17 15.62 20.18
CA ASP A 94 4.05 14.72 19.86
C ASP A 94 3.36 15.12 18.56
N PHE A 95 3.61 14.34 17.51
CA PHE A 95 3.00 14.57 16.19
C PHE A 95 2.99 13.31 15.32
N VAL A 96 2.09 13.29 14.34
CA VAL A 96 2.13 12.36 13.21
C VAL A 96 2.07 13.16 11.91
N VAL A 97 3.07 12.98 11.05
CA VAL A 97 3.18 13.70 9.77
C VAL A 97 3.31 12.76 8.59
N ASP A 98 2.86 13.24 7.44
CA ASP A 98 2.88 12.51 6.18
C ASP A 98 3.72 13.30 5.15
N GLY A 99 4.63 12.60 4.48
CA GLY A 99 5.62 13.22 3.60
C GLY A 99 6.20 12.29 2.55
N GLU A 100 7.05 12.86 1.69
CA GLU A 100 7.79 12.12 0.66
C GLU A 100 9.29 12.28 0.90
N VAL A 101 10.03 11.18 1.02
CA VAL A 101 11.49 11.16 1.05
C VAL A 101 12.01 11.13 -0.38
N VAL A 102 12.85 12.09 -0.74
CA VAL A 102 13.40 12.23 -2.09
C VAL A 102 14.91 12.37 -2.06
N ALA A 103 15.56 11.97 -3.16
CA ALA A 103 16.93 12.36 -3.48
C ALA A 103 16.90 13.27 -4.71
N PHE A 104 17.89 14.17 -4.82
CA PHE A 104 18.01 15.06 -5.97
C PHE A 104 19.22 14.73 -6.84
N ALA A 105 19.06 14.95 -8.15
CA ALA A 105 20.13 15.08 -9.12
C ALA A 105 19.82 16.24 -10.06
N HIS A 106 20.77 17.15 -10.26
CA HIS A 106 20.61 18.31 -11.15
C HIS A 106 19.31 19.11 -10.90
N GLY A 107 18.99 19.38 -9.63
CA GLY A 107 17.80 20.15 -9.23
C GLY A 107 16.45 19.42 -9.36
N ARG A 108 16.44 18.15 -9.77
CA ARG A 108 15.22 17.34 -9.92
C ARG A 108 15.24 16.12 -9.01
N THR A 109 14.06 15.63 -8.65
CA THR A 109 13.94 14.38 -7.90
C THR A 109 14.45 13.23 -8.76
N ASP A 110 15.24 12.34 -8.17
CA ASP A 110 15.87 11.21 -8.85
C ASP A 110 15.65 9.94 -8.02
N PHE A 111 14.65 9.16 -8.42
CA PHE A 111 14.28 7.92 -7.74
C PHE A 111 15.39 6.87 -7.83
N ALA A 112 16.04 6.72 -8.98
CA ALA A 112 17.13 5.76 -9.17
C ALA A 112 18.31 6.06 -8.22
N ARG A 113 18.60 7.34 -7.97
CA ARG A 113 19.56 7.76 -6.95
C ARG A 113 19.07 7.41 -5.54
N LEU A 114 17.80 7.67 -5.23
CA LEU A 114 17.20 7.35 -3.93
C LEU A 114 17.22 5.84 -3.64
N GLN A 115 17.02 4.98 -4.63
CA GLN A 115 17.04 3.52 -4.45
C GLN A 115 18.32 2.98 -3.82
N ARG A 116 19.45 3.68 -4.01
CA ARG A 116 20.73 3.33 -3.37
C ARG A 116 20.65 3.43 -1.84
N ARG A 117 19.68 4.18 -1.30
CA ARG A 117 19.35 4.26 0.14
C ARG A 117 18.43 3.12 0.56
N MET A 118 17.42 2.80 -0.25
CA MET A 118 16.27 1.97 0.14
C MET A 118 16.67 0.60 0.70
N GLN A 119 17.76 0.02 0.19
CA GLN A 119 18.23 -1.31 0.58
C GLN A 119 19.24 -1.30 1.74
N LEU A 120 19.66 -0.11 2.21
CA LEU A 120 20.62 0.01 3.30
C LEU A 120 19.90 -0.07 4.65
N THR A 121 20.04 -1.22 5.33
CA THR A 121 19.47 -1.44 6.67
C THR A 121 20.48 -1.18 7.81
N ASN A 122 21.75 -0.92 7.48
CA ASN A 122 22.78 -0.50 8.43
C ASN A 122 22.87 1.03 8.50
N PRO A 123 22.58 1.68 9.64
CA PRO A 123 22.58 3.14 9.76
C PRO A 123 23.94 3.82 9.44
N ARG A 124 25.07 3.14 9.68
CA ARG A 124 26.40 3.69 9.36
C ARG A 124 26.64 3.68 7.85
N ALA A 125 26.34 2.55 7.20
CA ALA A 125 26.39 2.46 5.74
C ALA A 125 25.42 3.45 5.08
N ALA A 126 24.25 3.63 5.71
CA ALA A 126 23.29 4.63 5.29
C ALA A 126 23.93 6.04 5.35
N ARG A 127 24.44 6.50 6.48
CA ARG A 127 25.06 7.84 6.56
C ARG A 127 26.25 8.02 5.60
N ALA A 128 27.00 6.95 5.33
CA ALA A 128 28.15 6.96 4.43
C ALA A 128 27.80 6.85 2.93
N SER A 129 26.53 6.71 2.53
CA SER A 129 26.17 6.35 1.15
C SER A 129 26.40 7.46 0.11
N GLY A 130 26.74 8.69 0.53
CA GLY A 130 26.92 9.84 -0.36
C GLY A 130 25.64 10.33 -1.06
N VAL A 131 24.47 9.81 -0.65
CA VAL A 131 23.16 10.18 -1.20
C VAL A 131 22.41 10.98 -0.15
N ALA A 132 22.38 12.31 -0.33
CA ALA A 132 21.57 13.19 0.50
C ALA A 132 20.08 12.97 0.20
N VAL A 133 19.29 12.86 1.26
CA VAL A 133 17.83 12.76 1.19
C VAL A 133 17.17 13.98 1.83
N VAL A 134 15.97 14.31 1.35
CA VAL A 134 15.14 15.38 1.89
C VAL A 134 13.74 14.82 2.13
N TYR A 135 13.15 15.12 3.28
CA TYR A 135 11.80 14.72 3.63
C TYR A 135 10.84 15.90 3.50
N TYR A 136 10.04 15.85 2.45
CA TYR A 136 9.02 16.85 2.16
C TYR A 136 7.70 16.49 2.83
N LEU A 137 7.42 17.15 3.95
CA LEU A 137 6.19 17.00 4.72
C LEU A 137 5.06 17.79 4.04
N PHE A 138 3.91 17.16 3.78
CA PHE A 138 2.76 17.84 3.16
C PHE A 138 1.47 17.74 3.97
N ASP A 139 1.40 16.92 5.03
CA ASP A 139 0.22 16.80 5.90
C ASP A 139 0.58 16.51 7.37
N LEU A 140 -0.35 16.81 8.28
CA LEU A 140 -0.28 16.59 9.73
C LEU A 140 -1.53 15.84 10.18
N LEU A 141 -1.35 14.65 10.73
CA LEU A 141 -2.42 13.70 11.09
C LEU A 141 -2.70 13.69 12.60
N ALA A 142 -1.71 14.04 13.42
CA ALA A 142 -1.90 14.28 14.85
C ALA A 142 -0.90 15.33 15.36
N LEU A 143 -1.28 16.01 16.43
CA LEU A 143 -0.48 17.00 17.14
C LEU A 143 -0.90 17.02 18.61
N ASP A 144 0.05 16.95 19.54
CA ASP A 144 -0.17 17.04 20.99
C ASP A 144 -1.37 16.21 21.49
N GLY A 145 -1.36 14.91 21.16
CA GLY A 145 -2.40 13.97 21.57
C GLY A 145 -3.73 14.12 20.84
N CYS A 146 -3.86 15.01 19.86
CA CYS A 146 -5.10 15.26 19.11
C CYS A 146 -5.01 14.78 17.65
N ASP A 147 -6.01 14.01 17.22
CA ASP A 147 -6.27 13.63 15.82
C ASP A 147 -6.73 14.87 15.03
N THR A 148 -5.95 15.23 14.00
CA THR A 148 -6.23 16.37 13.12
C THR A 148 -6.84 15.94 11.79
N THR A 149 -7.01 14.65 11.50
CA THR A 149 -7.48 14.12 10.21
C THR A 149 -8.84 14.65 9.78
N ARG A 150 -9.70 15.01 10.74
CA ARG A 150 -11.04 15.57 10.49
C ARG A 150 -11.03 17.07 10.19
N LEU A 151 -9.93 17.77 10.43
CA LEU A 151 -9.76 19.17 10.07
C LEU A 151 -9.63 19.33 8.54
N PRO A 152 -10.01 20.49 7.98
CA PRO A 152 -9.70 20.84 6.60
C PRO A 152 -8.20 20.79 6.30
N LEU A 153 -7.83 20.38 5.08
CA LEU A 153 -6.42 20.31 4.66
C LEU A 153 -5.66 21.62 4.87
N ARG A 154 -6.26 22.78 4.56
CA ARG A 154 -5.63 24.08 4.81
C ARG A 154 -5.25 24.28 6.28
N THR A 155 -6.14 23.89 7.19
CA THR A 155 -5.91 23.97 8.63
C THR A 155 -4.77 23.06 9.04
N ARG A 156 -4.77 21.79 8.59
CA ARG A 156 -3.69 20.83 8.88
C ARG A 156 -2.33 21.31 8.35
N LYS A 157 -2.30 21.90 7.15
CA LYS A 157 -1.07 22.49 6.59
C LYS A 157 -0.59 23.72 7.35
N SER A 158 -1.50 24.52 7.93
CA SER A 158 -1.09 25.63 8.78
C SER A 158 -0.48 25.12 10.09
N LEU A 159 -1.18 24.23 10.77
CA LEU A 159 -0.66 23.57 11.97
C LEU A 159 0.69 22.91 11.71
N LEU A 160 0.87 22.22 10.57
CA LEU A 160 2.16 21.63 10.20
C LEU A 160 3.27 22.66 10.08
N ARG A 161 2.99 23.81 9.45
CA ARG A 161 3.96 24.89 9.28
C ARG A 161 4.41 25.45 10.62
N ASP A 162 3.47 25.60 11.53
CA ASP A 162 3.68 26.31 12.78
C ASP A 162 4.21 25.37 13.89
N ALA A 163 3.93 24.07 13.79
CA ALA A 163 4.38 23.06 14.76
C ALA A 163 5.85 22.62 14.57
N LEU A 164 6.39 22.71 13.35
CA LEU A 164 7.73 22.18 13.02
C LEU A 164 8.64 23.24 12.40
N THR A 165 9.94 23.08 12.63
CA THR A 165 10.98 23.90 12.00
C THR A 165 11.54 23.22 10.75
N PHE A 166 11.43 23.90 9.61
CA PHE A 166 11.81 23.36 8.30
C PHE A 166 13.21 23.79 7.85
N ARG A 167 14.20 22.97 8.17
CA ARG A 167 15.58 23.04 7.66
C ARG A 167 16.02 21.68 7.17
N ALA A 168 17.00 21.62 6.27
CA ALA A 168 17.51 20.35 5.77
C ALA A 168 17.84 19.40 6.95
N PRO A 169 17.40 18.13 6.91
CA PRO A 169 16.77 17.44 5.78
C PRO A 169 15.23 17.56 5.69
N LEU A 170 14.56 18.31 6.56
CA LEU A 170 13.10 18.50 6.55
C LEU A 170 12.67 19.72 5.71
N ARG A 171 11.61 19.56 4.90
CA ARG A 171 11.02 20.63 4.11
C ARG A 171 9.49 20.58 4.16
N LEU A 172 8.86 21.74 4.18
CA LEU A 172 7.42 21.85 4.00
C LEU A 172 7.11 21.88 2.50
N THR A 173 6.20 21.03 2.05
CA THR A 173 5.69 21.09 0.68
C THR A 173 4.77 22.30 0.54
N THR A 174 5.24 23.29 -0.22
CA THR A 174 4.48 24.48 -0.62
C THR A 174 3.37 24.13 -1.60
N HIS A 175 2.30 24.92 -1.60
CA HIS A 175 1.19 24.74 -2.54
C HIS A 175 0.80 26.06 -3.21
N ARG A 176 0.05 25.95 -4.30
CA ARG A 176 -0.66 27.05 -4.97
C ARG A 176 -2.16 26.86 -4.82
N ASN A 177 -2.91 27.95 -4.78
CA ASN A 177 -4.36 27.94 -4.56
C ASN A 177 -5.19 27.99 -5.85
N SER A 178 -4.52 28.16 -7.00
CA SER A 178 -5.12 28.38 -8.32
C SER A 178 -4.11 28.01 -9.41
N GLY A 179 -4.53 28.04 -10.67
CA GLY A 179 -3.67 27.85 -11.85
C GLY A 179 -3.38 26.38 -12.17
N GLY A 180 -4.33 25.47 -11.92
CA GLY A 180 -4.14 24.03 -12.12
C GLY A 180 -3.57 23.65 -13.50
N PRO A 181 -4.20 24.06 -14.63
CA PRO A 181 -3.69 23.78 -15.97
C PRO A 181 -2.29 24.34 -16.22
N GLU A 182 -2.07 25.63 -15.94
CA GLU A 182 -0.82 26.33 -16.24
C GLU A 182 0.33 25.80 -15.39
N LEU A 183 0.07 25.50 -14.12
CA LEU A 183 1.05 24.88 -13.23
C LEU A 183 1.43 23.47 -13.69
N LEU A 184 0.48 22.71 -14.25
CA LEU A 184 0.77 21.37 -14.76
C LEU A 184 1.66 21.47 -15.99
N GLU A 185 1.34 22.37 -16.93
CA GLU A 185 2.18 22.62 -18.11
C GLU A 185 3.60 23.05 -17.70
N GLN A 186 3.73 24.00 -16.77
CA GLN A 186 5.02 24.43 -16.23
C GLN A 186 5.76 23.29 -15.52
N ALA A 187 5.05 22.45 -14.74
CA ALA A 187 5.66 21.29 -14.10
C ALA A 187 6.25 20.33 -15.15
N CYS A 188 5.53 20.08 -16.24
CA CYS A 188 5.98 19.20 -17.30
C CYS A 188 7.15 19.79 -18.09
N ALA A 189 7.10 21.09 -18.42
CA ALA A 189 8.21 21.80 -19.07
C ALA A 189 9.49 21.77 -18.21
N ASN A 190 9.35 21.84 -16.89
CA ASN A 190 10.46 21.75 -15.93
C ASN A 190 10.91 20.30 -15.65
N GLY A 191 10.34 19.30 -16.33
CA GLY A 191 10.66 17.89 -16.16
C GLY A 191 10.32 17.34 -14.77
N TRP A 192 9.29 17.88 -14.12
CA TRP A 192 8.72 17.29 -12.91
C TRP A 192 7.83 16.10 -13.27
N GLU A 193 7.57 15.23 -12.29
CA GLU A 193 6.66 14.11 -12.49
C GLU A 193 5.22 14.58 -12.74
N GLY A 194 4.86 15.73 -12.15
CA GLY A 194 3.57 16.39 -12.32
C GLY A 194 3.13 17.12 -11.05
N LEU A 195 1.82 17.13 -10.80
CA LEU A 195 1.20 17.77 -9.65
C LEU A 195 0.31 16.80 -8.86
N ILE A 196 0.12 17.12 -7.58
CA ILE A 196 -0.99 16.59 -6.78
C ILE A 196 -1.98 17.72 -6.54
N ALA A 197 -3.19 17.59 -7.09
CA ALA A 197 -4.31 18.46 -6.74
C ALA A 197 -5.02 17.89 -5.51
N LYS A 198 -5.27 18.73 -4.50
CA LYS A 198 -5.93 18.32 -3.26
C LYS A 198 -7.11 19.23 -2.94
N ARG A 199 -8.24 18.68 -2.49
CA ARG A 199 -9.37 19.46 -1.96
C ARG A 199 -8.91 20.23 -0.72
N ALA A 200 -8.93 21.55 -0.79
CA ALA A 200 -8.45 22.44 0.26
C ALA A 200 -9.25 22.31 1.57
N GLY A 201 -10.57 22.10 1.44
CA GLY A 201 -11.48 21.80 2.54
C GLY A 201 -11.55 20.32 2.93
N GLY A 202 -10.81 19.46 2.23
CA GLY A 202 -10.90 18.00 2.38
C GLY A 202 -10.32 17.50 3.70
N ARG A 203 -10.99 16.50 4.29
CA ARG A 203 -10.48 15.74 5.44
C ARG A 203 -9.44 14.72 4.97
N TYR A 204 -8.57 14.29 5.87
CA TYR A 204 -7.70 13.14 5.61
C TYR A 204 -8.53 11.86 5.71
N ARG A 205 -8.53 11.06 4.65
CA ARG A 205 -9.29 9.81 4.57
C ARG A 205 -8.36 8.69 4.13
N PHE A 206 -8.32 7.62 4.91
CA PHE A 206 -7.49 6.46 4.62
C PHE A 206 -7.89 5.78 3.32
N GLY A 207 -6.90 5.30 2.57
CA GLY A 207 -7.12 4.67 1.27
C GLY A 207 -7.31 5.68 0.13
N ARG A 208 -7.75 5.17 -1.03
CA ARG A 208 -7.82 5.97 -2.26
C ARG A 208 -9.07 6.85 -2.30
N THR A 209 -8.89 8.12 -2.62
CA THR A 209 -9.99 9.09 -2.64
C THR A 209 -9.96 9.98 -3.88
N PRO A 210 -11.09 10.61 -4.24
CA PRO A 210 -11.12 11.67 -5.25
C PRO A 210 -10.67 13.03 -4.69
N ASP A 211 -10.46 13.16 -3.39
CA ASP A 211 -10.04 14.42 -2.76
C ASP A 211 -8.57 14.74 -3.07
N TRP A 212 -7.78 13.72 -3.41
CA TRP A 212 -6.41 13.87 -3.90
C TRP A 212 -6.33 13.29 -5.31
N LEU A 213 -5.91 14.11 -6.26
CA LEU A 213 -5.74 13.73 -7.66
C LEU A 213 -4.27 13.86 -8.03
N LYS A 214 -3.70 12.83 -8.64
CA LYS A 214 -2.37 12.90 -9.24
C LYS A 214 -2.50 13.21 -10.72
N LEU A 215 -1.87 14.31 -11.13
CA LEU A 215 -1.80 14.81 -12.48
C LEU A 215 -0.38 14.56 -12.96
N LYS A 216 -0.19 13.58 -13.85
CA LYS A 216 1.14 13.18 -14.32
C LYS A 216 1.46 13.83 -15.66
N CYS A 217 2.73 14.21 -15.84
CA CYS A 217 3.25 14.73 -17.09
C CYS A 217 3.46 13.64 -18.15
N ALA A 218 3.81 12.43 -17.72
CA ALA A 218 3.96 11.27 -18.57
C ALA A 218 3.27 10.06 -17.94
N ARG A 219 2.94 9.06 -18.76
CA ARG A 219 2.39 7.82 -18.22
C ARG A 219 3.51 7.00 -17.56
N GLY A 220 3.18 6.45 -16.41
CA GLY A 220 4.06 5.59 -15.64
C GLY A 220 3.27 5.06 -14.45
N GLN A 221 3.51 3.82 -14.08
CA GLN A 221 2.89 3.22 -12.90
C GLN A 221 3.75 2.07 -12.40
N GLU A 222 3.28 1.43 -11.33
CA GLU A 222 3.91 0.23 -10.80
C GLU A 222 3.42 -1.02 -11.52
N PHE A 223 4.29 -2.02 -11.60
CA PHE A 223 4.03 -3.34 -12.17
C PHE A 223 4.73 -4.40 -11.32
N VAL A 224 4.11 -5.57 -11.22
CA VAL A 224 4.70 -6.75 -10.58
C VAL A 224 5.55 -7.48 -11.60
N ILE A 225 6.75 -7.88 -11.21
CA ILE A 225 7.64 -8.70 -12.02
C ILE A 225 7.21 -10.16 -11.84
N GLY A 226 6.74 -10.78 -12.92
CA GLY A 226 6.36 -12.20 -12.92
C GLY A 226 7.35 -13.11 -13.67
N GLY A 227 8.36 -12.53 -14.30
CA GLY A 227 9.42 -13.29 -14.96
C GLY A 227 10.45 -12.40 -15.64
N PHE A 228 11.37 -13.03 -16.36
CA PHE A 228 12.35 -12.37 -17.21
C PHE A 228 12.69 -13.24 -18.42
N THR A 229 13.23 -12.61 -19.47
CA THR A 229 13.84 -13.34 -20.59
C THR A 229 15.34 -13.48 -20.35
N GLU A 230 15.96 -14.55 -20.83
CA GLU A 230 17.42 -14.67 -20.81
C GLU A 230 18.09 -13.53 -21.60
N PRO A 231 19.32 -13.13 -21.23
CA PRO A 231 20.05 -12.11 -21.97
C PRO A 231 20.37 -12.60 -23.39
N GLN A 232 20.48 -11.65 -24.31
CA GLN A 232 20.90 -11.90 -25.69
C GLN A 232 22.11 -11.03 -26.02
N SER A 233 22.99 -11.53 -26.89
CA SER A 233 24.21 -10.84 -27.32
C SER A 233 25.09 -10.42 -26.11
N SER A 234 25.56 -9.17 -26.06
CA SER A 234 26.43 -8.65 -25.01
C SER A 234 25.73 -8.26 -23.70
N ARG A 235 24.41 -8.47 -23.60
CA ARG A 235 23.64 -8.12 -22.40
C ARG A 235 23.97 -9.08 -21.25
N VAL A 236 24.03 -8.56 -20.02
CA VAL A 236 24.30 -9.33 -18.81
C VAL A 236 23.07 -9.40 -17.92
N GLY A 237 22.98 -10.41 -17.06
CA GLY A 237 21.87 -10.59 -16.12
C GLY A 237 20.61 -11.15 -16.79
N PHE A 238 19.85 -10.31 -17.49
CA PHE A 238 18.61 -10.70 -18.16
C PHE A 238 18.34 -9.82 -19.39
N GLY A 239 17.44 -10.28 -20.27
CA GLY A 239 17.00 -9.58 -21.47
C GLY A 239 15.96 -8.50 -21.17
N ALA A 240 14.79 -8.88 -20.68
CA ALA A 240 13.72 -7.98 -20.27
C ALA A 240 12.96 -8.55 -19.07
N LEU A 241 12.38 -7.68 -18.24
CA LEU A 241 11.43 -8.09 -17.21
C LEU A 241 10.05 -8.30 -17.83
N LEU A 242 9.35 -9.33 -17.40
CA LEU A 242 7.95 -9.62 -17.74
C LEU A 242 7.07 -9.02 -16.64
N LEU A 243 6.17 -8.13 -17.05
CA LEU A 243 5.43 -7.27 -16.15
C LEU A 243 3.96 -7.67 -16.08
N GLY A 244 3.34 -7.42 -14.94
CA GLY A 244 1.90 -7.51 -14.79
C GLY A 244 1.33 -6.58 -13.72
N TYR A 245 0.01 -6.64 -13.57
CA TYR A 245 -0.74 -5.94 -12.53
C TYR A 245 -1.88 -6.85 -12.03
N TYR A 246 -2.32 -6.65 -10.80
CA TYR A 246 -3.46 -7.38 -10.25
C TYR A 246 -4.78 -6.80 -10.74
N ASP A 247 -5.65 -7.69 -11.22
CA ASP A 247 -7.08 -7.50 -11.45
C ASP A 247 -7.82 -8.51 -10.58
N GLY A 248 -8.36 -8.04 -9.46
CA GLY A 248 -8.78 -8.90 -8.36
C GLY A 248 -7.60 -9.71 -7.83
N THR A 249 -7.68 -11.04 -7.91
CA THR A 249 -6.61 -11.97 -7.48
C THR A 249 -5.71 -12.43 -8.62
N GLN A 250 -6.01 -12.02 -9.87
CA GLN A 250 -5.30 -12.49 -11.06
C GLN A 250 -4.21 -11.50 -11.47
N LEU A 251 -3.00 -12.01 -11.67
CA LEU A 251 -1.90 -11.22 -12.22
C LEU A 251 -2.00 -11.19 -13.75
N ARG A 252 -2.42 -10.05 -14.30
CA ARG A 252 -2.57 -9.82 -15.75
C ARG A 252 -1.25 -9.42 -16.38
N TYR A 253 -0.91 -10.01 -17.52
CA TYR A 253 0.31 -9.69 -18.26
C TYR A 253 0.21 -8.33 -18.94
N ALA A 254 1.22 -7.48 -18.75
CA ALA A 254 1.30 -6.12 -19.29
C ALA A 254 2.44 -5.94 -20.31
N GLY A 255 3.09 -7.03 -20.73
CA GLY A 255 4.21 -6.99 -21.66
C GLY A 255 5.57 -7.02 -20.96
N LYS A 256 6.60 -6.56 -21.66
CA LYS A 256 7.99 -6.64 -21.20
C LYS A 256 8.71 -5.29 -21.23
N VAL A 257 9.68 -5.12 -20.34
CA VAL A 257 10.53 -3.94 -20.27
C VAL A 257 12.02 -4.31 -20.37
N GLY A 258 12.63 -3.94 -21.49
CA GLY A 258 14.02 -4.23 -21.82
C GLY A 258 14.97 -3.04 -21.75
N THR A 259 14.52 -1.87 -21.27
CA THR A 259 15.31 -0.63 -21.21
C THR A 259 15.21 0.01 -19.82
N GLY A 260 16.14 0.93 -19.52
CA GLY A 260 16.16 1.67 -18.24
C GLY A 260 17.11 1.11 -17.18
N TYR A 261 17.97 0.16 -17.54
CA TYR A 261 18.92 -0.47 -16.60
C TYR A 261 20.35 -0.02 -16.89
N ASP A 262 21.14 0.17 -15.84
CA ASP A 262 22.60 0.10 -15.92
C ASP A 262 23.10 -1.34 -15.63
N ARG A 263 24.38 -1.60 -15.90
CA ARG A 263 25.00 -2.92 -15.68
C ARG A 263 24.83 -3.41 -14.23
N SER A 264 24.97 -2.51 -13.26
CA SER A 264 24.87 -2.85 -11.84
C SER A 264 23.45 -3.29 -11.48
N THR A 265 22.45 -2.63 -12.05
CA THR A 265 21.02 -2.88 -11.85
C THR A 265 20.61 -4.19 -12.48
N LEU A 266 21.10 -4.50 -13.68
CA LEU A 266 20.88 -5.79 -14.33
C LEU A 266 21.34 -6.96 -13.45
N LEU A 267 22.55 -6.88 -12.90
CA LEU A 267 23.12 -7.92 -12.05
C LEU A 267 22.37 -8.05 -10.72
N ARG A 268 22.07 -6.94 -10.04
CA ARG A 268 21.32 -6.97 -8.77
C ARG A 268 19.91 -7.53 -8.93
N LEU A 269 19.21 -7.15 -10.00
CA LEU A 269 17.88 -7.67 -10.28
C LEU A 269 17.92 -9.16 -10.61
N ARG A 270 18.92 -9.59 -11.39
CA ARG A 270 19.11 -11.01 -11.71
C ARG A 270 19.26 -11.83 -10.43
N ASP A 271 20.18 -11.43 -9.55
CA ASP A 271 20.42 -12.09 -8.26
C ASP A 271 19.14 -12.22 -7.41
N ARG A 272 18.35 -11.14 -7.30
CA ARG A 272 17.05 -11.19 -6.60
C ARG A 272 16.05 -12.13 -7.27
N MET A 273 16.01 -12.16 -8.60
CA MET A 273 15.09 -13.01 -9.35
C MET A 273 15.47 -14.50 -9.30
N ASP A 274 16.76 -14.82 -9.25
CA ASP A 274 17.25 -16.20 -9.11
C ASP A 274 16.72 -16.85 -7.81
N GLY A 275 16.65 -16.08 -6.71
CA GLY A 275 16.06 -16.52 -5.44
C GLY A 275 14.52 -16.63 -5.44
N LEU A 276 13.86 -16.19 -6.51
CA LEU A 276 12.41 -16.17 -6.66
C LEU A 276 11.91 -17.09 -7.78
N GLU A 277 12.78 -17.87 -8.42
CA GLU A 277 12.38 -18.71 -9.56
C GLU A 277 11.25 -19.68 -9.21
N THR A 278 10.35 -19.88 -10.16
CA THR A 278 9.24 -20.83 -10.07
C THR A 278 9.06 -21.55 -11.40
N ALA A 279 8.54 -22.77 -11.35
CA ALA A 279 8.31 -23.58 -12.56
C ALA A 279 7.12 -23.09 -13.39
N ARG A 280 6.15 -22.41 -12.78
CA ARG A 280 4.89 -22.02 -13.42
C ARG A 280 4.81 -20.51 -13.59
N SER A 281 4.27 -20.08 -14.73
CA SER A 281 3.93 -18.67 -14.96
C SER A 281 3.00 -18.16 -13.86
N PRO A 282 3.30 -17.02 -13.22
CA PRO A 282 2.38 -16.39 -12.28
C PRO A 282 1.27 -15.61 -12.98
N PHE A 283 1.40 -15.37 -14.30
CA PHE A 283 0.40 -14.64 -15.08
C PHE A 283 -0.83 -15.51 -15.36
N ALA A 284 -2.01 -14.90 -15.25
CA ALA A 284 -3.26 -15.51 -15.67
C ALA A 284 -3.37 -15.65 -17.19
N ASP A 285 -2.72 -14.74 -17.93
CA ASP A 285 -2.71 -14.73 -19.39
C ASP A 285 -1.57 -15.59 -19.94
N ARG A 286 -1.75 -16.11 -21.16
CA ARG A 286 -0.68 -16.83 -21.86
C ARG A 286 0.40 -15.86 -22.31
N VAL A 287 1.61 -16.03 -21.80
CA VAL A 287 2.79 -15.26 -22.21
C VAL A 287 3.52 -15.99 -23.34
N SER A 288 3.68 -15.34 -24.49
CA SER A 288 4.29 -15.92 -25.71
C SER A 288 5.81 -15.71 -25.83
N GLU A 289 6.48 -15.31 -24.75
CA GLU A 289 7.92 -15.06 -24.73
C GLU A 289 8.72 -16.37 -24.69
N ARG A 290 9.53 -16.58 -25.73
CA ARG A 290 10.39 -17.76 -25.84
C ARG A 290 11.47 -17.72 -24.75
N ARG A 291 11.68 -18.85 -24.05
CA ARG A 291 12.66 -18.99 -22.96
C ARG A 291 12.44 -17.99 -21.81
N ALA A 292 11.17 -17.68 -21.51
CA ALA A 292 10.82 -16.97 -20.29
C ALA A 292 11.18 -17.81 -19.06
N ARG A 293 11.78 -17.15 -18.06
CA ARG A 293 12.00 -17.66 -16.72
C ARG A 293 10.97 -17.01 -15.81
N TRP A 294 10.27 -17.80 -15.02
CA TRP A 294 9.20 -17.30 -14.15
C TRP A 294 9.73 -17.04 -12.75
N VAL A 295 9.24 -15.99 -12.12
CA VAL A 295 9.55 -15.67 -10.73
C VAL A 295 8.26 -15.52 -9.93
N ARG A 296 8.34 -15.80 -8.63
CA ARG A 296 7.26 -15.51 -7.69
C ARG A 296 6.97 -13.99 -7.75
N PRO A 297 5.68 -13.58 -7.80
CA PRO A 297 5.28 -12.20 -8.05
C PRO A 297 5.46 -11.30 -6.82
N GLU A 298 6.70 -11.21 -6.31
CA GLU A 298 7.05 -10.51 -5.07
C GLU A 298 7.73 -9.16 -5.33
N LEU A 299 8.29 -8.96 -6.51
CA LEU A 299 9.01 -7.74 -6.85
C LEU A 299 8.09 -6.76 -7.58
N VAL A 300 8.04 -5.52 -7.10
CA VAL A 300 7.32 -4.42 -7.76
C VAL A 300 8.34 -3.47 -8.40
N ALA A 301 8.09 -3.09 -9.65
CA ALA A 301 8.89 -2.12 -10.39
C ALA A 301 8.05 -0.92 -10.82
N GLU A 302 8.63 0.27 -10.76
CA GLU A 302 8.10 1.46 -11.40
C GLU A 302 8.58 1.54 -12.85
N VAL A 303 7.63 1.75 -13.76
CA VAL A 303 7.86 1.73 -15.20
C VAL A 303 7.16 2.92 -15.83
N ALA A 304 7.94 3.73 -16.56
CA ALA A 304 7.41 4.77 -17.44
C ALA A 304 7.09 4.16 -18.81
N PHE A 305 6.03 4.62 -19.47
CA PHE A 305 5.60 4.10 -20.77
C PHE A 305 4.81 5.18 -21.53
N THR A 306 4.61 5.01 -22.84
CA THR A 306 3.91 6.02 -23.65
C THR A 306 2.40 5.85 -23.63
N GLU A 307 1.93 4.60 -23.76
CA GLU A 307 0.50 4.27 -23.79
C GLU A 307 0.25 2.80 -23.44
N TRP A 308 -1.01 2.51 -23.11
CA TRP A 308 -1.53 1.14 -23.06
C TRP A 308 -2.05 0.78 -24.46
N THR A 309 -1.62 -0.35 -25.01
CA THR A 309 -2.16 -0.86 -26.26
C THR A 309 -3.59 -1.41 -26.06
N ARG A 310 -4.30 -1.67 -27.16
CA ARG A 310 -5.64 -2.29 -27.12
C ARG A 310 -5.63 -3.65 -26.42
N ASP A 311 -4.53 -4.39 -26.55
CA ASP A 311 -4.33 -5.71 -25.95
C ASP A 311 -3.85 -5.63 -24.48
N GLY A 312 -3.86 -4.45 -23.87
CA GLY A 312 -3.46 -4.28 -22.47
C GLY A 312 -1.95 -4.34 -22.22
N MET A 313 -1.13 -4.08 -23.24
CA MET A 313 0.34 -4.11 -23.13
C MET A 313 0.92 -2.69 -23.02
N LEU A 314 2.11 -2.56 -22.42
CA LEU A 314 2.82 -1.28 -22.37
C LEU A 314 3.56 -1.00 -23.68
N ARG A 315 3.38 0.21 -24.20
CA ARG A 315 4.16 0.71 -25.33
C ARG A 315 5.35 1.54 -24.87
N HIS A 316 6.53 1.25 -25.45
CA HIS A 316 7.81 1.87 -25.10
C HIS A 316 8.11 1.93 -23.58
N PRO A 317 8.00 0.81 -22.85
CA PRO A 317 8.27 0.81 -21.41
C PRO A 317 9.76 1.01 -21.11
N ARG A 318 10.01 1.76 -20.04
CA ARG A 318 11.34 2.03 -19.47
C ARG A 318 11.30 1.85 -17.97
N TYR A 319 12.15 0.98 -17.46
CA TYR A 319 12.33 0.75 -16.03
C TYR A 319 12.85 2.02 -15.34
N GLN A 320 12.25 2.36 -14.20
CA GLN A 320 12.66 3.48 -13.35
C GLN A 320 13.31 2.99 -12.05
N GLY A 321 12.80 1.89 -11.47
CA GLY A 321 13.30 1.37 -10.21
C GLY A 321 12.41 0.29 -9.61
N LEU A 322 12.87 -0.36 -8.54
CA LEU A 322 12.10 -1.25 -7.68
C LEU A 322 11.39 -0.44 -6.60
N ARG A 323 10.18 -0.90 -6.26
CA ARG A 323 9.30 -0.37 -5.23
C ARG A 323 9.20 -1.36 -4.08
N ASP A 324 10.30 -1.53 -3.35
CA ASP A 324 10.35 -2.36 -2.13
C ASP A 324 9.41 -1.81 -1.02
N ASP A 325 8.97 -0.56 -1.16
CA ASP A 325 7.99 0.13 -0.31
C ASP A 325 6.52 -0.19 -0.64
N LYS A 326 6.26 -1.06 -1.62
CA LYS A 326 4.91 -1.43 -2.07
C LYS A 326 4.71 -2.93 -2.07
N ARG A 327 3.49 -3.34 -1.70
CA ARG A 327 3.08 -4.74 -1.79
C ARG A 327 2.62 -5.05 -3.22
N PRO A 328 2.95 -6.21 -3.78
CA PRO A 328 2.53 -6.60 -5.13
C PRO A 328 1.01 -6.54 -5.32
N GLU A 329 0.22 -6.92 -4.33
CA GLU A 329 -1.24 -7.01 -4.41
C GLU A 329 -1.91 -5.63 -4.50
N ASP A 330 -1.19 -4.56 -4.10
CA ASP A 330 -1.68 -3.18 -4.22
C ASP A 330 -1.46 -2.59 -5.64
N VAL A 331 -0.78 -3.34 -6.53
CA VAL A 331 -0.42 -2.92 -7.87
C VAL A 331 -1.53 -3.28 -8.85
N VAL A 332 -2.39 -2.31 -9.15
CA VAL A 332 -3.51 -2.44 -10.11
C VAL A 332 -3.28 -1.55 -11.33
N ARG A 333 -3.99 -1.82 -12.43
CA ARG A 333 -3.99 -0.93 -13.59
C ARG A 333 -4.57 0.43 -13.23
N GLU A 334 -3.81 1.50 -13.48
CA GLU A 334 -4.29 2.86 -13.25
C GLU A 334 -5.02 3.36 -14.50
N GLU A 335 -6.33 3.58 -14.36
CA GLU A 335 -7.16 4.18 -15.41
C GLU A 335 -7.58 5.59 -15.00
N PRO A 336 -7.42 6.60 -15.88
CA PRO A 336 -8.06 7.89 -15.69
C PRO A 336 -9.59 7.71 -15.63
N GLY A 337 -10.25 8.37 -14.68
CA GLY A 337 -11.70 8.53 -14.73
C GLY A 337 -12.57 7.39 -14.18
N VAL A 338 -12.15 6.12 -14.10
CA VAL A 338 -13.05 5.06 -13.58
C VAL A 338 -13.35 5.29 -12.10
N ARG A 339 -14.64 5.42 -11.76
CA ARG A 339 -15.13 5.49 -10.38
C ARG A 339 -14.67 4.23 -9.65
N GLY A 340 -14.02 4.40 -8.50
CA GLY A 340 -13.57 3.29 -7.69
C GLY A 340 -14.75 2.38 -7.37
N ALA A 341 -14.77 1.22 -8.01
CA ALA A 341 -15.58 0.09 -7.62
C ALA A 341 -14.60 -1.09 -7.48
N LEU A 342 -14.72 -1.76 -6.35
CA LEU A 342 -14.05 -3.01 -5.94
C LEU A 342 -12.65 -2.90 -5.32
N SER A 343 -12.62 -2.52 -4.03
CA SER A 343 -11.78 -3.20 -3.02
C SER A 343 -12.46 -3.10 -1.65
N ALA A 344 -13.73 -3.51 -1.60
CA ALA A 344 -14.43 -3.77 -0.36
C ALA A 344 -15.21 -5.06 -0.58
N LEU A 345 -14.58 -6.19 -0.20
CA LEU A 345 -15.19 -7.45 0.24
C LEU A 345 -14.11 -8.54 0.23
N MET A 346 -13.24 -8.51 1.23
CA MET A 346 -12.78 -9.76 1.84
C MET A 346 -12.99 -9.62 3.35
N PRO A 347 -13.98 -10.29 3.95
CA PRO A 347 -14.04 -10.38 5.39
C PRO A 347 -12.86 -11.24 5.85
N VAL A 348 -12.10 -10.71 6.81
CA VAL A 348 -11.13 -11.48 7.59
C VAL A 348 -11.89 -12.62 8.26
N GLY A 349 -11.59 -13.85 7.86
CA GLY A 349 -12.16 -15.04 8.47
C GLY A 349 -11.78 -15.12 9.94
N ASP A 350 -12.77 -14.93 10.80
CA ASP A 350 -12.73 -15.19 12.23
C ASP A 350 -12.52 -16.69 12.46
N ARG A 351 -11.28 -17.07 12.76
CA ARG A 351 -10.95 -18.39 13.29
C ARG A 351 -11.21 -18.38 14.79
N GLY A 352 -12.42 -18.76 15.20
CA GLY A 352 -12.64 -19.06 16.61
C GLY A 352 -14.08 -19.13 17.10
N ARG A 353 -14.91 -20.08 16.61
CA ARG A 353 -15.93 -20.72 17.46
C ARG A 353 -16.57 -21.92 16.78
N THR A 354 -16.36 -23.09 17.37
CA THR A 354 -17.15 -24.31 17.15
C THR A 354 -18.64 -24.06 17.37
N PRO A 355 -19.54 -24.54 16.49
CA PRO A 355 -20.97 -24.34 16.66
C PRO A 355 -21.53 -25.30 17.72
N ARG A 356 -22.13 -24.73 18.77
CA ARG A 356 -23.02 -25.47 19.68
C ARG A 356 -24.36 -25.70 18.97
N PHE A 357 -24.77 -26.95 18.89
CA PHE A 357 -26.08 -27.39 18.42
C PHE A 357 -27.21 -26.67 19.18
N ALA A 358 -28.11 -26.04 18.42
CA ALA A 358 -29.35 -25.46 18.92
C ALA A 358 -30.36 -26.56 19.25
N GLN A 359 -30.85 -26.55 20.50
CA GLN A 359 -31.94 -27.38 20.98
C GLN A 359 -33.28 -26.81 20.47
N ARG A 360 -34.16 -27.70 20.02
CA ARG A 360 -35.55 -27.38 19.60
C ARG A 360 -36.39 -26.87 20.78
N PRO A 361 -37.36 -25.95 20.57
CA PRO A 361 -38.28 -25.53 21.62
C PRO A 361 -39.34 -26.60 21.88
N ARG A 362 -39.62 -26.84 23.17
CA ARG A 362 -40.66 -27.73 23.70
C ARG A 362 -42.00 -26.99 23.75
N GLU A 363 -43.02 -27.58 23.13
CA GLU A 363 -44.43 -27.25 23.39
C GLU A 363 -44.87 -27.74 24.77
N THR A 364 -45.64 -26.90 25.44
CA THR A 364 -46.26 -27.12 26.74
C THR A 364 -47.60 -27.83 26.61
N ARG A 365 -47.77 -28.96 27.30
CA ARG A 365 -49.09 -29.40 27.79
C ARG A 365 -48.95 -30.19 29.10
N ARG A 366 -49.71 -29.76 30.10
CA ARG A 366 -49.77 -30.27 31.49
C ARG A 366 -51.00 -31.22 31.63
N PRO A 367 -51.18 -31.93 32.76
CA PRO A 367 -51.02 -33.38 32.83
C PRO A 367 -52.33 -34.13 33.15
N ARG A 368 -52.33 -35.47 33.07
CA ARG A 368 -53.21 -36.33 33.89
C ARG A 368 -52.51 -37.64 34.25
N ALA A 369 -52.58 -37.96 35.53
CA ALA A 369 -52.13 -39.20 36.15
C ALA A 369 -53.35 -40.06 36.51
N SER A 370 -53.25 -41.37 36.30
CA SER A 370 -53.79 -42.47 37.13
C SER A 370 -53.45 -43.77 36.39
N GLN A 371 -52.67 -44.71 36.97
CA GLN A 371 -53.17 -45.87 37.75
C GLN A 371 -54.31 -46.61 37.05
N ALA A 372 -54.41 -47.93 36.95
CA ALA A 372 -53.63 -49.08 37.37
C ALA A 372 -54.37 -50.33 36.82
N ALA A 373 -53.79 -51.53 37.03
CA ALA A 373 -54.42 -52.87 36.97
C ALA A 373 -54.67 -53.46 35.56
N ALA A 374 -53.96 -54.55 35.20
CA ALA A 374 -54.35 -55.97 35.40
C ALA A 374 -55.35 -56.42 34.32
N THR A 375 -55.24 -57.54 33.60
CA THR A 375 -54.85 -58.91 33.98
C THR A 375 -54.77 -59.77 32.70
N ALA A 376 -53.91 -60.79 32.75
CA ALA A 376 -54.09 -62.16 32.23
C ALA A 376 -54.23 -62.51 30.73
N ALA A 377 -53.49 -63.58 30.38
CA ALA A 377 -53.81 -64.67 29.42
C ALA A 377 -53.80 -64.30 27.92
N THR A 378 -53.29 -65.09 26.96
CA THR A 378 -52.84 -66.50 26.90
C THR A 378 -52.16 -66.73 25.54
N ALA A 379 -51.24 -67.70 25.51
CA ALA A 379 -50.96 -68.66 24.42
C ALA A 379 -50.44 -68.11 23.06
N GLU A 380 -49.21 -68.47 22.66
CA GLU A 380 -48.91 -69.56 21.68
C GLU A 380 -48.66 -68.94 20.28
N THR A 381 -47.67 -69.28 19.46
CA THR A 381 -46.70 -70.38 19.39
C THR A 381 -45.56 -69.97 18.44
N ALA A 382 -44.39 -70.58 18.64
CA ALA A 382 -43.48 -71.14 17.63
C ALA A 382 -42.68 -70.20 16.67
N THR A 383 -41.34 -70.15 16.82
CA THR A 383 -40.31 -71.00 16.14
C THR A 383 -39.83 -70.29 14.86
N ALA A 384 -38.55 -70.12 14.49
CA ALA A 384 -37.28 -70.81 14.72
C ALA A 384 -36.14 -69.78 14.48
N THR A 385 -35.00 -69.80 15.19
CA THR A 385 -33.74 -70.53 14.84
C THR A 385 -33.14 -70.01 13.52
N ALA A 386 -31.87 -69.63 13.35
CA ALA A 386 -30.58 -69.86 14.03
C ALA A 386 -29.59 -68.79 13.51
N LEU A 387 -28.70 -68.23 14.35
CA LEU A 387 -27.29 -68.63 14.53
C LEU A 387 -26.39 -68.53 13.28
N ALA A 388 -25.38 -67.66 13.38
CA ALA A 388 -23.93 -67.95 13.30
C ALA A 388 -23.19 -66.74 12.70
N THR A 389 -22.37 -65.97 13.42
CA THR A 389 -21.07 -66.25 14.08
C THR A 389 -19.85 -66.03 13.17
N ALA A 390 -18.98 -65.14 13.65
CA ALA A 390 -17.51 -65.07 13.53
C ALA A 390 -16.90 -64.71 12.15
N ALA A 391 -16.16 -63.60 12.04
CA ALA A 391 -14.75 -63.37 12.44
C ALA A 391 -13.80 -63.66 11.25
N ARG A 392 -13.19 -62.60 10.67
CA ARG A 392 -11.81 -62.12 10.92
C ARG A 392 -10.76 -62.70 9.94
N THR A 393 -10.05 -61.74 9.33
CA THR A 393 -8.62 -61.69 8.95
C THR A 393 -8.13 -62.09 7.55
N THR A 394 -7.30 -61.18 7.01
CA THR A 394 -6.11 -61.35 6.11
C THR A 394 -6.35 -61.86 4.68
N PHE A 395 -5.65 -61.48 3.59
CA PHE A 395 -4.46 -60.68 3.23
C PHE A 395 -4.54 -60.50 1.67
N ALA A 396 -4.28 -59.33 1.10
CA ALA A 396 -3.17 -59.00 0.16
C ALA A 396 -3.01 -59.75 -1.20
N GLY A 397 -2.83 -58.98 -2.28
CA GLY A 397 -2.30 -59.37 -3.62
C GLY A 397 -3.35 -59.95 -4.56
N VAL A 398 -3.60 -59.46 -5.78
CA VAL A 398 -2.77 -58.85 -6.86
C VAL A 398 -3.58 -57.77 -7.56
#